data_AF-A0A1Z1MRQ1-F1
#
_entry.id   AF-A0A1Z1MRQ1-F1
#
_cell.length_a   1.000
_cell.length_b   1.000
_cell.length_c   1.000
_cell.angle_alpha   90.00
_cell.angle_beta   90.00
_cell.angle_gamma   90.00
#
_symmetry.space_group_name_H-M   'P 1'
#
loop_
_entity.id
_entity.type
_entity.pdbx_description
1 polymer ?
#
loop_
_entity_poly.entity_id
_entity_poly.type
_entity_poly.pdbx_seq_one_letter_code
_entity_poly.pdbx_strand_id
1 'polypeptide(L)' 'MQKKHKNLKEFKQLTKEEREERIIDLKKELIFINIKLKTKQNSSSHIVRKIKTQIAQLYTLQTLGLNNKN' A
#
# COMPACT_ATOMS: atom_id res chain seq x y z
N MET A 1 17.38 1.94 -12.02
CA MET A 1 16.41 2.89 -11.43
C MET A 1 15.95 2.37 -10.07
N GLN A 2 16.44 2.94 -8.97
CA GLN A 2 16.06 2.52 -7.62
C GLN A 2 14.62 3.00 -7.34
N LYS A 3 13.64 2.07 -7.28
CA LYS A 3 12.25 2.41 -6.93
C LYS A 3 12.20 2.79 -5.45
N LYS A 4 12.22 4.10 -5.17
CA LYS A 4 12.08 4.71 -3.84
C LYS A 4 11.00 3.97 -3.03
N HIS A 5 11.37 3.43 -1.86
CA HIS A 5 10.41 2.87 -0.92
C HIS A 5 9.44 3.99 -0.54
N LYS A 6 8.13 3.79 -0.77
CA LYS A 6 7.13 4.69 -0.21
C LYS A 6 7.24 4.53 1.30
N ASN A 7 7.86 5.51 1.95
CA ASN A 7 8.31 5.39 3.32
C ASN A 7 7.13 5.58 4.26
N LEU A 8 7.12 4.92 5.43
CA LEU A 8 6.12 5.10 6.49
C LEU A 8 5.91 6.60 6.83
N LYS A 9 6.95 7.42 6.65
CA LYS A 9 6.89 8.89 6.77
C LYS A 9 5.83 9.52 5.86
N GLU A 10 5.69 9.07 4.63
CA GLU A 10 4.69 9.58 3.68
C GLU A 10 3.27 9.20 4.14
N PHE A 11 3.06 7.97 4.62
CA PHE A 11 1.74 7.55 5.11
C PHE A 11 1.31 8.28 6.39
N LYS A 12 2.27 8.68 7.24
CA LYS A 12 1.99 9.51 8.44
C LYS A 12 1.49 10.92 8.11
N GLN A 13 1.74 11.41 6.89
CA GLN A 13 1.30 12.73 6.45
C GLN A 13 -0.10 12.72 5.86
N LEU A 14 -0.68 11.54 5.63
CA LEU A 14 -2.01 11.40 5.05
C LEU A 14 -3.11 11.61 6.11
N THR A 15 -4.20 12.27 5.71
CA THR A 15 -5.44 12.30 6.50
C THR A 15 -6.06 10.90 6.57
N LYS A 16 -7.11 10.73 7.37
CA LYS A 16 -7.79 9.45 7.47
C LYS A 16 -8.41 9.05 6.12
N GLU A 17 -9.06 10.00 5.46
CA GLU A 17 -9.72 9.83 4.17
C GLU A 17 -8.70 9.47 3.09
N GLU A 18 -7.58 10.20 3.02
CA GLU A 18 -6.49 9.92 2.07
C GLU A 18 -5.88 8.52 2.29
N ARG A 19 -5.80 8.06 3.54
CA ARG A 19 -5.33 6.69 3.84
C ARG A 19 -6.33 5.65 3.35
N GLU A 20 -7.62 5.86 3.55
CA GLU A 20 -8.67 4.95 3.10
C GLU A 20 -8.69 4.82 1.58
N GLU A 21 -8.64 5.95 0.87
CA GLU A 21 -8.50 5.96 -0.60
C GLU A 21 -7.25 5.19 -1.04
N ARG A 22 -6.12 5.43 -0.37
CA ARG A 22 -4.87 4.75 -0.71
C ARG A 22 -4.94 3.24 -0.46
N ILE A 23 -5.63 2.80 0.59
CA ILE A 23 -5.88 1.38 0.86
C ILE A 23 -6.70 0.76 -0.28
N ILE A 24 -7.74 1.45 -0.75
CA ILE A 24 -8.59 0.99 -1.87
C ILE A 24 -7.75 0.82 -3.14
N ASP A 25 -6.91 1.79 -3.46
CA ASP A 25 -6.03 1.71 -4.64
C ASP A 25 -5.05 0.55 -4.56
N LEU A 26 -4.42 0.35 -3.40
CA LEU A 26 -3.49 -0.76 -3.18
C LEU A 26 -4.19 -2.12 -3.29
N LYS A 27 -5.44 -2.24 -2.84
CA LYS A 27 -6.25 -3.46 -3.01
C LYS A 27 -6.55 -3.73 -4.48
N LYS A 28 -6.92 -2.70 -5.26
CA LYS A 28 -7.11 -2.82 -6.72
C LYS A 28 -5.81 -3.29 -7.40
N GLU A 29 -4.69 -2.66 -7.08
CA GLU A 29 -3.37 -3.03 -7.62
C GLU A 29 -3.01 -4.49 -7.28
N LEU A 30 -3.28 -4.93 -6.06
CA LEU A 30 -3.07 -6.30 -5.62
C LEU A 30 -3.89 -7.31 -6.43
N ILE A 31 -5.16 -7.00 -6.72
CA ILE A 31 -6.02 -7.84 -7.57
C ILE A 31 -5.41 -7.99 -8.96
N PHE A 32 -5.01 -6.88 -9.59
CA PHE A 32 -4.39 -6.93 -10.91
C PHE A 32 -3.12 -7.76 -10.93
N ILE A 33 -2.24 -7.61 -9.92
CA ILE A 33 -1.01 -8.40 -9.85
C ILE A 33 -1.31 -9.89 -9.64
N ASN A 34 -2.29 -10.23 -8.82
CA ASN A 34 -2.69 -11.62 -8.63
C ASN A 34 -3.23 -12.25 -9.92
N ILE A 35 -4.02 -11.49 -10.71
CA ILE A 35 -4.47 -11.92 -12.04
C ILE A 35 -3.26 -12.20 -12.92
N LYS A 36 -2.30 -11.27 -13.01
CA LYS A 36 -1.08 -11.44 -13.81
C LYS A 36 -0.24 -12.65 -13.40
N LEU A 37 -0.07 -12.87 -12.10
CA LEU A 37 0.62 -14.05 -11.57
C LEU A 37 -0.10 -15.35 -11.95
N LYS A 38 -1.42 -15.38 -11.83
CA LYS A 38 -2.24 -16.55 -12.19
C LYS A 38 -2.20 -16.83 -13.69
N THR A 39 -2.16 -15.79 -14.51
CA THR A 39 -2.04 -15.89 -15.98
C THR A 39 -0.60 -16.07 -16.47
N LYS A 40 0.36 -16.32 -15.56
CA LYS A 40 1.79 -16.51 -15.85
C LYS A 40 2.43 -15.33 -16.62
N GLN A 41 1.86 -14.14 -16.50
CA GLN A 41 2.48 -12.93 -17.02
C GLN A 41 3.66 -12.52 -16.13
N ASN A 42 4.68 -11.90 -16.73
CA ASN A 42 5.88 -11.44 -16.01
C ASN A 42 5.50 -10.46 -14.90
N SER A 43 5.41 -10.96 -13.67
CA SER A 43 5.07 -10.21 -12.47
C SER A 43 5.78 -10.84 -11.28
N SER A 44 6.36 -10.02 -10.41
CA SER A 44 7.16 -10.49 -9.29
C SER A 44 6.34 -10.62 -8.01
N SER A 45 6.49 -11.75 -7.32
CA SER A 45 5.92 -11.98 -5.99
C SER A 45 6.38 -10.94 -4.95
N HIS A 46 7.52 -10.29 -5.16
CA HIS A 46 8.00 -9.19 -4.32
C HIS A 46 7.05 -7.99 -4.34
N ILE A 47 6.36 -7.74 -5.45
CA ILE A 47 5.39 -6.65 -5.57
C ILE A 47 4.17 -6.94 -4.69
N VAL A 48 3.70 -8.18 -4.68
CA VAL A 48 2.62 -8.63 -3.78
C VAL A 48 2.99 -8.42 -2.32
N ARG A 49 4.19 -8.86 -1.92
CA ARG A 49 4.69 -8.67 -0.55
C ARG A 49 4.72 -7.18 -0.19
N LYS A 50 5.25 -6.34 -1.07
CA LYS A 50 5.35 -4.89 -0.86
C LYS A 50 3.98 -4.25 -0.66
N ILE A 51 3.01 -4.56 -1.51
CA ILE A 51 1.66 -3.98 -1.41
C ILE A 51 0.97 -4.41 -0.12
N LYS A 52 1.07 -5.69 0.26
CA LYS A 52 0.52 -6.18 1.54
C LYS A 52 1.13 -5.44 2.74
N THR A 53 2.45 -5.23 2.72
CA THR A 53 3.13 -4.45 3.77
C THR A 53 2.62 -3.00 3.82
N GLN A 54 2.42 -2.35 2.68
CA GLN A 54 1.89 -0.98 2.63
C GLN A 54 0.46 -0.90 3.17
N ILE A 55 -0.40 -1.85 2.81
CA ILE A 55 -1.76 -1.93 3.35
C ILE A 55 -1.73 -2.09 4.87
N ALA A 56 -0.89 -3.00 5.39
CA ALA A 56 -0.74 -3.22 6.83
C ALA A 56 -0.28 -1.93 7.56
N GLN A 57 0.70 -1.22 7.00
CA GLN A 57 1.19 0.04 7.55
C GLN A 57 0.08 1.11 7.63
N LEU A 58 -0.74 1.25 6.58
CA LEU A 58 -1.85 2.20 6.56
C LEU A 58 -2.89 1.86 7.62
N TYR A 59 -3.26 0.59 7.77
CA TYR A 59 -4.16 0.14 8.83
C TYR A 59 -3.59 0.39 10.23
N THR A 60 -2.31 0.09 10.46
CA THR A 60 -1.65 0.40 11.75
C THR A 60 -1.75 1.88 12.09
N LEU A 61 -1.51 2.77 11.12
CA LEU A 61 -1.61 4.22 11.33
C LEU A 61 -3.04 4.68 11.62
N GLN A 62 -4.04 4.05 10.98
CA GLN A 62 -5.45 4.33 11.23
C GLN A 62 -5.88 3.90 12.64
N THR A 63 -5.47 2.70 13.07
CA THR A 63 -5.79 2.15 14.39
C THR A 63 -5.12 2.93 15.53
N LEU A 64 -3.84 3.30 15.37
CA LEU A 64 -3.10 3.99 16.42
C LEU A 64 -3.48 5.48 16.57
N GLY A 65 -4.39 6.01 15.75
CA GLY A 65 -4.77 7.42 15.81
C GLY A 65 -3.59 8.38 15.61
N LEU A 66 -2.50 7.93 14.98
CA LEU A 66 -1.29 8.73 14.71
C LEU A 66 -1.61 9.74 13.60
N ASN A 67 -2.42 10.73 13.94
CA ASN A 67 -2.73 11.89 13.13
C ASN A 67 -1.75 13.00 13.53
N ASN A 68 -0.80 13.30 12.65
CA ASN A 68 0.06 14.48 12.79
C ASN A 68 -0.54 15.72 12.09
N LYS A 69 -1.80 15.63 11.65
CA LYS A 69 -2.56 16.73 11.07
C LYS A 69 -3.83 16.91 11.90
N ASN A 70 -3.70 17.68 12.97
CA ASN A 70 -4.79 18.46 13.55
C ASN A 70 -4.44 19.92 13.31
#